data_AF-A0AAP2YY10-F1
#
_entry.id   AF-A0AAP2YY10-F1
#
_cell.length_a   1.000
_cell.length_b   1.000
_cell.length_c   1.000
_cell.angle_alpha   90.00
_cell.angle_beta   90.00
_cell.angle_gamma   90.00
#
_symmetry.space_group_name_H-M   'P 1'
#
loop_
_entity.id
_entity.type
_entity.pdbx_description
1 polymer ?
#
loop_
_entity_poly.entity_id
_entity_poly.type
_entity_poly.pdbx_seq_one_letter_code
_entity_poly.pdbx_strand_id
1 'polypeptide(L)' 'MVLSTVIAVIGAVLVCFGLVGVYSARAIVEKQREEELSTFADGTIDDRTRVRVTRGMAAVFVVLGLAFLVYGLGDVVV' A
#
# COMPACT_ATOMS: atom_id res chain seq x y z
N MET A 1 8.90 25.16 -4.27
CA MET A 1 10.11 24.31 -4.17
C MET A 1 10.07 23.38 -2.96
N VAL A 2 10.18 23.85 -1.70
CA VAL A 2 10.22 22.95 -0.52
C VAL A 2 8.97 22.07 -0.39
N LEU A 3 7.77 22.62 -0.53
CA LEU A 3 6.51 21.88 -0.43
C LEU A 3 6.41 20.78 -1.50
N SER A 4 6.71 21.10 -2.76
CA SER A 4 6.64 20.15 -3.88
C SER A 4 7.66 19.00 -3.74
N THR A 5 8.87 19.30 -3.23
CA THR A 5 9.85 18.26 -2.87
C THR A 5 9.34 17.35 -1.76
N VAL A 6 8.73 17.90 -0.71
CA VAL A 6 8.13 17.09 0.37
C VAL A 6 7.05 16.17 -0.17
N ILE A 7 6.18 16.67 -1.06
CA ILE A 7 5.12 15.85 -1.67
C ILE A 7 5.70 14.71 -2.51
N ALA A 8 6.75 14.99 -3.30
CA ALA A 8 7.44 13.95 -4.07
C ALA A 8 8.06 12.87 -3.16
N VAL A 9 8.67 13.27 -2.05
CA VAL A 9 9.23 12.32 -1.07
C VAL A 9 8.13 11.45 -0.45
N ILE A 10 7.00 12.05 -0.05
CA ILE A 10 5.85 11.29 0.47
C ILE A 10 5.34 10.30 -0.59
N GLY A 11 5.23 10.74 -1.84
CA GLY A 11 4.85 9.88 -2.96
C GLY A 11 5.78 8.68 -3.13
N ALA A 12 7.10 8.90 -3.08
CA ALA A 12 8.09 7.84 -3.15
C ALA A 12 7.95 6.83 -2.00
N VAL A 13 7.75 7.31 -0.77
CA VAL A 13 7.54 6.47 0.41
C VAL A 13 6.28 5.61 0.25
N LEU A 14 5.17 6.19 -0.22
CA LEU A 14 3.92 5.47 -0.46
C LEU A 14 4.08 4.38 -1.54
N VAL A 15 4.81 4.66 -2.61
CA VAL A 15 5.12 3.66 -3.64
C VAL A 15 5.93 2.51 -3.06
N CYS A 16 7.03 2.80 -2.35
CA CYS A 16 7.85 1.77 -1.73
C CYS A 16 7.04 0.91 -0.75
N PHE A 17 6.25 1.56 0.12
CA PHE A 17 5.43 0.86 1.09
C PHE A 17 4.33 0.01 0.42
N GLY A 18 3.67 0.54 -0.60
CA GLY A 18 2.66 -0.19 -1.38
C GLY A 18 3.26 -1.42 -2.07
N LEU A 19 4.43 -1.30 -2.68
CA LEU A 19 5.12 -2.43 -3.32
C LEU A 19 5.50 -3.51 -2.32
N VAL A 20 6.05 -3.12 -1.16
CA VAL A 20 6.34 -4.04 -0.06
C VAL A 20 5.05 -4.72 0.42
N GLY A 21 3.95 -3.98 0.56
CA GLY A 21 2.65 -4.52 0.95
C GLY A 21 2.10 -5.54 -0.07
N VAL A 22 2.24 -5.28 -1.37
CA VAL A 22 1.79 -6.22 -2.42
C VAL A 22 2.58 -7.52 -2.36
N TYR A 23 3.90 -7.43 -2.19
CA TYR A 23 4.80 -8.57 -2.07
C TYR A 23 4.52 -9.38 -0.80
N SER A 24 4.41 -8.70 0.34
CA SER A 24 4.26 -9.30 1.67
C SER A 24 2.82 -9.67 2.03
N ALA A 25 1.83 -9.43 1.17
CA ALA A 25 0.41 -9.63 1.47
C ALA A 25 0.06 -11.02 2.02
N ARG A 26 0.74 -12.08 1.54
CA ARG A 26 0.54 -13.43 2.08
C ARG A 26 1.04 -13.55 3.52
N ALA A 27 2.24 -13.06 3.80
CA ALA A 27 2.81 -13.07 5.14
C ALA A 27 1.98 -12.23 6.11
N ILE A 28 1.43 -11.10 5.65
CA ILE A 28 0.52 -10.26 6.45
C ILE A 28 -0.75 -11.04 6.85
N VAL A 29 -1.38 -11.72 5.89
CA VAL A 29 -2.60 -12.51 6.16
C VAL A 29 -2.30 -13.70 7.07
N GLU A 30 -1.17 -14.38 6.89
CA GLU A 30 -0.75 -15.47 7.79
C GLU A 30 -0.54 -14.95 9.22
N LYS A 31 0.13 -13.81 9.38
CA LYS A 31 0.33 -13.20 10.70
C LYS A 31 -0.96 -12.75 11.36
N GLN A 32 -1.89 -12.18 10.58
CA GLN A 32 -3.22 -11.83 11.08
C GLN A 32 -4.03 -13.06 11.53
N ARG A 33 -3.77 -14.22 10.94
CA ARG A 33 -4.38 -15.49 11.34
C ARG A 33 -3.73 -16.05 12.60
N GLU A 34 -2.40 -16.03 12.69
CA GLU A 34 -1.64 -16.47 13.88
C GLU A 34 -1.99 -15.63 15.12
N GLU A 35 -2.17 -14.33 14.96
CA GLU A 35 -2.45 -13.40 16.06
C GLU A 35 -3.95 -13.25 16.34
N GLU A 36 -4.81 -14.03 15.70
CA GLU A 36 -6.28 -13.96 15.79
C GLU A 36 -6.85 -12.54 15.51
N LEU A 37 -6.08 -11.69 14.83
CA LEU A 37 -6.44 -10.31 14.48
C LEU A 37 -7.42 -10.22 13.31
N SER A 38 -7.85 -11.35 12.75
CA SER A 38 -8.77 -11.34 11.63
C SER A 38 -10.19 -11.03 12.08
N THR A 39 -10.74 -9.92 11.61
CA THR A 39 -12.14 -9.50 11.86
C THR A 39 -13.17 -10.56 11.44
N PHE A 40 -12.81 -11.51 10.58
CA PHE A 40 -13.70 -12.56 10.07
C PHE A 40 -13.24 -13.96 10.51
N ALA A 41 -13.08 -14.18 11.82
CA ALA A 41 -12.58 -15.45 12.38
C ALA A 41 -13.45 -16.67 11.99
N ASP A 42 -14.71 -16.45 11.64
CA ASP A 42 -15.75 -17.46 11.43
C ASP A 42 -15.63 -18.24 10.10
N GLY A 43 -14.53 -18.07 9.36
CA GLY A 43 -14.31 -18.74 8.07
C GLY A 43 -15.20 -18.23 6.93
N THR A 44 -15.88 -17.11 7.11
CA THR A 44 -16.76 -16.49 6.10
C THR A 44 -16.02 -15.95 4.89
N ILE A 45 -14.71 -15.69 4.99
CA ILE A 45 -13.87 -15.22 3.90
C ILE A 45 -12.65 -16.13 3.75
N ASP A 46 -12.51 -16.72 2.56
CA ASP A 46 -11.36 -17.53 2.16
C ASP A 46 -10.03 -16.74 2.19
N ASP A 47 -8.94 -17.42 2.54
CA ASP A 47 -7.60 -16.84 2.67
C ASP A 47 -7.10 -16.26 1.35
N ARG A 48 -7.44 -16.84 0.19
CA ARG A 48 -7.07 -16.25 -1.10
C ARG A 48 -7.77 -14.91 -1.33
N THR A 49 -9.01 -14.79 -0.89
CA THR A 49 -9.77 -13.53 -0.97
C THR A 49 -9.15 -12.48 -0.07
N ARG A 50 -8.80 -12.83 1.16
CA ARG A 50 -8.07 -11.95 2.09
C ARG A 50 -6.76 -11.45 1.50
N VAL A 51 -5.92 -12.35 0.98
CA VAL A 51 -4.66 -11.99 0.31
C VAL A 51 -4.91 -11.08 -0.89
N ARG A 52 -5.94 -11.34 -1.70
CA ARG A 52 -6.28 -10.50 -2.84
C ARG A 52 -6.69 -9.08 -2.40
N VAL A 53 -7.50 -8.95 -1.36
CA VAL A 53 -7.91 -7.66 -0.81
C VAL A 53 -6.71 -6.91 -0.22
N THR A 54 -5.85 -7.58 0.53
CA THR A 54 -4.61 -6.98 1.08
C THR A 54 -3.69 -6.49 -0.04
N ARG A 55 -3.51 -7.28 -1.11
CA ARG A 55 -2.78 -6.83 -2.30
C ARG A 55 -3.45 -5.65 -2.99
N GLY A 56 -4.78 -5.66 -3.10
CA GLY A 56 -5.55 -4.56 -3.68
C GLY A 56 -5.33 -3.26 -2.91
N MET A 57 -5.42 -3.30 -1.58
CA MET A 57 -5.15 -2.13 -0.74
C MET A 57 -3.71 -1.65 -0.87
N ALA A 58 -2.74 -2.56 -0.88
CA ALA A 58 -1.34 -2.21 -1.09
C ALA A 58 -1.10 -1.57 -2.48
N ALA A 59 -1.79 -2.04 -3.52
CA ALA A 59 -1.75 -1.43 -4.85
C ALA A 59 -2.34 0.00 -4.86
N VAL A 60 -3.39 0.28 -4.06
CA VAL A 60 -3.92 1.65 -3.91
C VAL A 60 -2.85 2.60 -3.38
N PHE A 61 -2.03 2.18 -2.40
CA PHE A 61 -0.90 2.99 -1.91
C PHE A 61 0.11 3.29 -3.03
N VAL A 62 0.39 2.33 -3.90
CA VAL A 62 1.26 2.56 -5.08
C VAL A 62 0.65 3.62 -6.00
N VAL A 63 -0.64 3.49 -6.33
CA VAL A 63 -1.34 4.43 -7.23
C VAL A 63 -1.35 5.84 -6.64
N LEU A 64 -1.67 5.99 -5.35
CA LEU A 64 -1.64 7.28 -4.66
C LEU A 64 -0.24 7.87 -4.61
N GLY A 65 0.78 7.04 -4.32
CA GLY A 65 2.17 7.46 -4.30
C GLY A 65 2.64 7.97 -5.67
N LEU A 66 2.25 7.30 -6.76
CA LEU A 66 2.53 7.75 -8.12
C LEU A 66 1.84 9.09 -8.44
N ALA A 67 0.58 9.27 -8.02
CA ALA A 67 -0.12 10.54 -8.20
C ALA A 67 0.61 11.69 -7.47
N PHE A 68 1.10 11.44 -6.26
CA PHE A 68 1.87 12.42 -5.48
C PHE A 68 3.23 12.72 -6.11
N LEU A 69 3.90 11.70 -6.68
CA LEU A 69 5.13 11.90 -7.43
C LEU A 69 4.92 12.79 -8.66
N VAL A 70 3.88 12.51 -9.46
CA VAL A 70 3.55 13.33 -10.64
C VAL A 70 3.25 14.78 -10.24
N TYR A 71 2.45 14.98 -9.19
CA TYR A 71 2.13 16.32 -8.68
C TYR A 71 3.38 17.04 -8.15
N GLY A 72 4.16 16.38 -7.28
CA GLY A 72 5.33 16.99 -6.64
C GLY A 72 6.49 17.27 -7.60
N LEU A 73 6.68 16.44 -8.64
CA LEU A 73 7.70 16.64 -9.66
C LEU A 73 7.27 17.62 -10.75
N GLY A 74 5.96 17.76 -11.01
CA GLY A 74 5.43 18.72 -11.98
C GLY A 74 5.86 20.17 -11.70
N ASP A 75 5.97 20.53 -10.43
CA ASP A 75 6.46 21.84 -9.98
C ASP A 75 8.01 21.98 -9.97
N VAL A 76 8.75 20.88 -10.11
CA VAL A 76 10.23 20.86 -10.03
C VAL A 76 10.87 20.91 -11.42
N VAL A 77 10.16 20.45 -12.45
CA VAL A 77 10.67 20.29 -13.82
C VAL A 77 10.24 21.42 -14.76
N VAL A 78 9.29 22.27 -14.35
CA VAL A 78 8.83 23.48 -15.08
C VAL A 78 9.39 24.73 -14.40
#